data_AF-A0A9D6QAS8-F1
#
_entry.id   AF-A0A9D6QAS8-F1
#
_cell.length_a   1.000
_cell.length_b   1.000
_cell.length_c   1.000
_cell.angle_alpha   90.00
_cell.angle_beta   90.00
_cell.angle_gamma   90.00
#
_symmetry.space_group_name_H-M   'P 1'
#
loop_
_entity.id
_entity.type
_entity.pdbx_description
1 polymer ?
#
loop_
_entity_poly.entity_id
_entity_poly.type
_entity_poly.pdbx_seq_one_letter_code
_entity_poly.pdbx_strand_id
1 'polypeptide(L)'
;MNTSSQRGYAALQARNVADAVQWFERALAENPGDAQAMSWLGQSLCSLGRRAEGGGHLRQSGRLLLDKSRQSGDINPALEIAQQMQQWGDFPGALELLGQAGTLNGGEFRVFQLLAVTLAQLNKKAEALDAGRRAAAISPANAMMQVLLASLEADAGLNEDARHRLETVLAAQMLPREAFRAHKELARVLDKLKAYNQVFPHLHASARLSATLPEYVQQNLAFLPNMIRTNTAGFDRDLMGRWSGVAFPPELPAPVFLVGFFRSGTTLAQEVLGAHSDVFVADETDFVWAMQRELHQMVGGNESTADKLSTLDQSDILRLRTFYWKRVRDRFGDSLGERRLVDKFTLNTLDLGLINTVFPDAKLIFVMRDPRDVCLSCFMQLMVPSPATAHLLSWHGTADFYAEVMRWWMHIKHRLTMDLIEFRYEDAVGQFEPTFRRVFDALGLAWDDGVRNFHEYAAKKYIASPSRNQVAQPLYASSVARWRHYEAEFAPVAKVLEPFIAAFGYEPF
;
A
#
# COMPACT_ATOMS: atom_id res chain seq x y z
N MET A 1 12.21 9.02 -33.41
CA MET A 1 12.32 7.69 -32.76
C MET A 1 13.04 6.75 -33.73
N ASN A 2 14.05 6.04 -33.26
CA ASN A 2 14.67 4.95 -34.04
C ASN A 2 13.75 3.72 -34.13
N THR A 3 14.03 2.83 -35.06
CA THR A 3 13.26 1.61 -35.33
C THR A 3 13.09 0.74 -34.07
N SER A 4 14.13 0.66 -33.24
CA SER A 4 14.10 -0.08 -31.97
C SER A 4 13.10 0.51 -30.97
N SER A 5 13.02 1.85 -30.82
CA SER A 5 12.00 2.49 -29.97
C SER A 5 10.57 2.24 -30.46
N GLN A 6 10.35 2.25 -31.77
CA GLN A 6 9.01 1.99 -32.34
C GLN A 6 8.57 0.56 -32.05
N ARG A 7 9.49 -0.42 -32.17
CA ARG A 7 9.22 -1.83 -31.83
C ARG A 7 8.93 -2.01 -30.34
N GLY A 8 9.69 -1.35 -29.46
CA GLY A 8 9.43 -1.38 -28.02
C GLY A 8 8.05 -0.81 -27.68
N TYR A 9 7.67 0.31 -28.30
CA TYR A 9 6.34 0.88 -28.12
C TYR A 9 5.22 -0.03 -28.64
N ALA A 10 5.41 -0.67 -29.80
CA ALA A 10 4.46 -1.66 -30.32
C ALA A 10 4.30 -2.86 -29.37
N ALA A 11 5.40 -3.34 -28.78
CA ALA A 11 5.36 -4.41 -27.77
C ALA A 11 4.58 -3.99 -26.51
N LEU A 12 4.71 -2.74 -26.05
CA LEU A 12 3.89 -2.20 -24.96
C LEU A 12 2.40 -2.17 -25.31
N GLN A 13 2.04 -1.73 -26.53
CA GLN A 13 0.64 -1.73 -26.99
C GLN A 13 0.06 -3.14 -27.06
N ALA A 14 0.89 -4.14 -27.41
CA ALA A 14 0.55 -5.55 -27.36
C ALA A 14 0.57 -6.15 -25.94
N ARG A 15 0.81 -5.33 -24.89
CA ARG A 15 0.95 -5.75 -23.48
C ARG A 15 2.09 -6.74 -23.23
N ASN A 16 3.06 -6.83 -24.13
CA ASN A 16 4.26 -7.63 -23.96
C ASN A 16 5.41 -6.79 -23.38
N VAL A 17 5.32 -6.53 -22.07
CA VAL A 17 6.26 -5.66 -21.36
C VAL A 17 7.69 -6.21 -21.37
N ALA A 18 7.86 -7.54 -21.28
CA ALA A 18 9.17 -8.16 -21.29
C ALA A 18 9.91 -7.97 -22.62
N ASP A 19 9.20 -8.10 -23.74
CA ASP A 19 9.77 -7.82 -25.06
C ASP A 19 10.03 -6.32 -25.25
N ALA A 20 9.13 -5.46 -24.73
CA ALA A 20 9.33 -4.02 -24.78
C ALA A 20 10.64 -3.58 -24.10
N VAL A 21 10.98 -4.16 -22.94
CA VAL A 21 12.26 -3.92 -22.25
C VAL A 21 13.45 -4.20 -23.18
N GLN A 22 13.47 -5.36 -23.85
CA GLN A 22 14.58 -5.72 -24.75
C GLN A 22 14.74 -4.73 -25.91
N TRP A 23 13.63 -4.27 -26.48
CA TRP A 23 13.66 -3.28 -27.55
C TRP A 23 14.11 -1.90 -27.08
N PHE A 24 13.72 -1.47 -25.89
CA PHE A 24 14.19 -0.20 -25.34
C PHE A 24 15.66 -0.25 -24.91
N GLU A 25 16.14 -1.38 -24.38
CA GLU A 25 17.57 -1.61 -24.12
C GLU A 25 18.39 -1.47 -25.41
N ARG A 26 17.92 -2.08 -26.51
CA ARG A 26 18.55 -1.91 -27.84
C ARG A 26 18.49 -0.47 -28.34
N ALA A 27 17.35 0.20 -28.15
CA ALA A 27 17.20 1.61 -28.56
C ALA A 27 18.19 2.52 -27.82
N LEU A 28 18.47 2.26 -26.54
CA LEU A 28 19.46 3.00 -25.75
C LEU A 28 20.90 2.60 -26.08
N ALA A 29 21.15 1.37 -26.53
CA ALA A 29 22.46 1.00 -27.06
C ALA A 29 22.78 1.74 -28.38
N GLU A 30 21.78 1.97 -29.23
CA GLU A 30 21.90 2.78 -30.45
C GLU A 30 22.01 4.28 -30.16
N ASN A 31 21.25 4.78 -29.18
CA ASN A 31 21.24 6.19 -28.79
C ASN A 31 21.09 6.35 -27.27
N PRO A 32 22.20 6.42 -26.51
CA PRO A 32 22.16 6.56 -25.06
C PRO A 32 21.49 7.85 -24.55
N GLY A 33 21.37 8.87 -25.41
CA GLY A 33 20.76 10.17 -25.09
C GLY A 33 19.25 10.25 -25.36
N ASP A 34 18.60 9.15 -25.79
CA ASP A 34 17.16 9.11 -26.01
C ASP A 34 16.38 9.07 -24.68
N ALA A 35 16.10 10.25 -24.14
CA ALA A 35 15.36 10.38 -22.89
C ALA A 35 13.96 9.74 -22.93
N GLN A 36 13.30 9.69 -24.09
CA GLN A 36 11.97 9.09 -24.22
C GLN A 36 12.07 7.57 -24.12
N ALA A 37 12.99 6.95 -24.85
CA ALA A 37 13.25 5.51 -24.76
C ALA A 37 13.65 5.11 -23.33
N MET A 38 14.42 5.95 -22.66
CA MET A 38 14.82 5.75 -21.26
C MET A 38 13.63 5.80 -20.30
N SER A 39 12.68 6.72 -20.50
CA SER A 39 11.45 6.76 -19.70
C SER A 39 10.60 5.50 -19.87
N TRP A 40 10.47 5.00 -21.10
CA TRP A 40 9.69 3.81 -21.40
C TRP A 40 10.35 2.54 -20.86
N LEU A 41 11.68 2.44 -20.96
CA LEU A 41 12.43 1.38 -20.30
C LEU A 41 12.19 1.43 -18.79
N GLY A 42 12.32 2.61 -18.18
CA GLY A 42 12.10 2.82 -16.75
C GLY A 42 10.72 2.36 -16.28
N GLN A 43 9.66 2.78 -16.95
CA GLN A 43 8.29 2.33 -16.64
C GLN A 43 8.09 0.83 -16.83
N SER A 44 8.63 0.28 -17.92
CA SER A 44 8.51 -1.16 -18.23
C SER A 44 9.18 -2.01 -17.15
N LEU A 45 10.41 -1.65 -16.75
CA LEU A 45 11.14 -2.29 -15.66
C LEU A 45 10.38 -2.20 -14.34
N CYS A 46 9.87 -1.01 -13.99
CA CYS A 46 9.06 -0.82 -12.78
C CYS A 46 7.80 -1.70 -12.77
N SER A 47 7.13 -1.85 -13.91
CA SER A 47 5.93 -2.69 -14.04
C SER A 47 6.23 -4.20 -13.96
N LEU A 48 7.46 -4.61 -14.31
CA LEU A 48 7.97 -5.96 -14.06
C LEU A 48 8.52 -6.12 -12.63
N GLY A 49 8.43 -5.09 -11.78
CA GLY A 49 8.92 -5.08 -10.40
C GLY A 49 10.41 -4.80 -10.22
N ARG A 50 11.17 -4.59 -11.31
CA ARG A 50 12.58 -4.12 -11.30
C ARG A 50 12.63 -2.62 -10.98
N ARG A 51 12.08 -2.22 -9.83
CA ARG A 51 11.82 -0.80 -9.51
C ARG A 51 13.08 0.02 -9.26
N ALA A 52 14.12 -0.56 -8.67
CA ALA A 52 15.38 0.16 -8.43
C ALA A 52 16.02 0.59 -9.76
N GLU A 53 16.14 -0.37 -10.68
CA GLU A 53 16.67 -0.15 -12.03
C GLU A 53 15.78 0.79 -12.85
N GLY A 54 14.46 0.52 -12.86
CA GLY A 54 13.50 1.35 -13.57
C GLY A 54 13.48 2.80 -13.07
N GLY A 55 13.57 3.01 -11.76
CA GLY A 55 13.71 4.33 -11.14
C GLY A 55 15.00 5.04 -11.56
N GLY A 56 16.11 4.31 -11.68
CA GLY A 56 17.37 4.85 -12.21
C GLY A 56 17.21 5.44 -13.61
N HIS A 57 16.57 4.71 -14.52
CA HIS A 57 16.28 5.19 -15.87
C HIS A 57 15.32 6.39 -15.88
N LEU A 58 14.28 6.41 -15.04
CA LEU A 58 13.39 7.57 -14.91
C LEU A 58 14.16 8.80 -14.45
N ARG A 59 15.04 8.69 -13.45
CA ARG A 59 15.88 9.80 -12.96
C ARG A 59 16.78 10.35 -14.05
N GLN A 60 17.45 9.47 -14.80
CA GLN A 60 18.32 9.89 -15.88
C GLN A 60 17.53 10.54 -17.04
N SER A 61 16.38 9.98 -17.42
CA SER A 61 15.47 10.56 -18.41
C SER A 61 15.02 11.97 -18.01
N GLY A 62 14.59 12.15 -16.76
CA GLY A 62 14.14 13.43 -16.22
C GLY A 62 15.24 14.49 -16.26
N ARG A 63 16.47 14.14 -15.88
CA ARG A 63 17.63 15.05 -15.96
C ARG A 63 17.90 15.50 -17.40
N LEU A 64 17.92 14.57 -18.36
CA LEU A 64 18.14 14.89 -19.78
C LEU A 64 17.03 15.78 -20.34
N LEU A 65 15.77 15.54 -19.98
CA LEU A 65 14.65 16.37 -20.43
C LEU A 65 14.71 17.76 -19.81
N LEU A 66 15.07 17.87 -18.53
CA LEU A 66 15.22 19.14 -17.87
C LEU A 66 16.37 19.98 -18.47
N ASP A 67 17.50 19.35 -18.81
CA ASP A 67 18.60 20.05 -19.50
C ASP A 67 18.16 20.60 -20.86
N LYS A 68 17.34 19.86 -21.61
CA LYS A 68 16.70 20.35 -22.84
C LYS A 68 15.72 21.50 -22.56
N SER A 69 14.95 21.41 -21.47
CA SER A 69 14.04 22.47 -21.03
C SER A 69 14.74 23.78 -20.72
N ARG A 70 16.02 23.76 -20.30
CA ARG A 70 16.79 25.01 -20.10
C ARG A 70 17.01 25.79 -21.40
N GLN A 71 17.01 25.10 -22.53
CA GLN A 71 17.17 25.72 -23.85
C GLN A 71 15.82 26.05 -24.49
N SER A 72 14.83 25.16 -24.37
CA SER A 72 13.53 25.32 -25.02
C SER A 72 12.52 26.12 -24.20
N GLY A 73 12.68 26.21 -22.88
CA GLY A 73 11.69 26.73 -21.94
C GLY A 73 10.53 25.78 -21.64
N ASP A 74 10.36 24.68 -22.38
CA ASP A 74 9.28 23.71 -22.16
C ASP A 74 9.67 22.67 -21.12
N ILE A 75 9.07 22.78 -19.93
CA ILE A 75 9.30 21.87 -18.80
C ILE A 75 8.33 20.68 -18.78
N ASN A 76 7.30 20.63 -19.64
CA ASN A 76 6.25 19.60 -19.57
C ASN A 76 6.78 18.16 -19.62
N PRO A 77 7.75 17.81 -20.49
CA PRO A 77 8.31 16.46 -20.52
C PRO A 77 8.96 16.07 -19.19
N ALA A 78 9.66 16.99 -18.53
CA ALA A 78 10.25 16.73 -17.21
C ALA A 78 9.17 16.53 -16.13
N LEU A 79 8.05 17.25 -16.20
CA LEU A 79 6.92 17.08 -15.29
C LEU A 79 6.22 15.72 -15.48
N GLU A 80 6.14 15.22 -16.71
CA GLU A 80 5.64 13.87 -17.00
C GLU A 80 6.51 12.79 -16.36
N ILE A 81 7.83 12.94 -16.41
CA ILE A 81 8.75 12.02 -15.72
C ILE A 81 8.59 12.12 -14.20
N ALA A 82 8.48 13.32 -13.64
CA ALA A 82 8.23 13.49 -12.20
C ALA A 82 6.93 12.79 -11.75
N GLN A 83 5.87 12.88 -12.56
CA GLN A 83 4.61 12.18 -12.30
C GLN A 83 4.77 10.65 -12.39
N GLN A 84 5.55 10.14 -13.34
CA GLN A 84 5.86 8.71 -13.43
C GLN A 84 6.67 8.24 -12.20
N MET A 85 7.64 9.03 -11.74
CA MET A 85 8.37 8.75 -10.50
C MET A 85 7.43 8.65 -9.30
N GLN A 86 6.50 9.60 -9.13
CA GLN A 86 5.48 9.54 -8.08
C GLN A 86 4.63 8.26 -8.17
N GLN A 87 4.18 7.89 -9.36
CA GLN A 87 3.40 6.67 -9.58
C GLN A 87 4.13 5.40 -9.11
N TRP A 88 5.45 5.35 -9.32
CA TRP A 88 6.28 4.20 -8.93
C TRP A 88 6.82 4.29 -7.50
N GLY A 89 6.57 5.40 -6.80
CA GLY A 89 6.96 5.65 -5.41
C GLY A 89 8.32 6.33 -5.23
N ASP A 90 8.95 6.81 -6.29
CA ASP A 90 10.21 7.56 -6.23
C ASP A 90 9.97 9.05 -5.94
N PHE A 91 9.38 9.33 -4.77
CA PHE A 91 9.12 10.70 -4.32
C PHE A 91 10.39 11.53 -4.12
N PRO A 92 11.53 11.00 -3.61
CA PRO A 92 12.78 11.77 -3.53
C PRO A 92 13.30 12.21 -4.91
N GLY A 93 13.30 11.31 -5.90
CA GLY A 93 13.69 11.65 -7.27
C GLY A 93 12.75 12.67 -7.91
N ALA A 94 11.45 12.52 -7.71
CA ALA A 94 10.46 13.50 -8.16
C ALA A 94 10.68 14.87 -7.52
N LEU A 95 11.01 14.94 -6.22
CA LEU A 95 11.27 16.20 -5.53
C LEU A 95 12.46 16.96 -6.12
N GLU A 96 13.57 16.26 -6.39
CA GLU A 96 14.77 16.82 -7.02
C GLU A 96 14.42 17.42 -8.40
N LEU A 97 13.72 16.65 -9.23
CA LEU A 97 13.35 17.06 -10.59
C LEU A 97 12.38 18.25 -10.60
N LEU A 98 11.34 18.21 -9.76
CA LEU A 98 10.34 19.26 -9.64
C LEU A 98 10.91 20.56 -9.08
N GLY A 99 11.83 20.47 -8.10
CA GLY A 99 12.52 21.63 -7.55
C GLY A 99 13.28 22.39 -8.62
N GLN A 100 14.02 21.69 -9.48
CA GLN A 100 14.73 22.32 -10.60
C GLN A 100 13.78 22.83 -11.68
N ALA A 101 12.73 22.08 -12.04
CA ALA A 101 11.72 22.55 -13.00
C ALA A 101 11.04 23.85 -12.54
N GLY A 102 10.76 23.99 -11.24
CA GLY A 102 10.19 25.19 -10.65
C GLY A 102 11.11 26.42 -10.67
N THR A 103 12.44 26.23 -10.74
CA THR A 103 13.38 27.35 -10.96
C THR A 103 13.34 27.86 -12.40
N LEU A 104 13.02 27.00 -13.37
CA LEU A 104 12.91 27.39 -14.79
C LEU A 104 11.59 28.09 -15.10
N ASN A 105 10.49 27.61 -14.49
CA ASN A 105 9.19 28.25 -14.62
C ASN A 105 8.44 28.24 -13.28
N GLY A 106 8.60 29.33 -12.53
CA GLY A 106 7.99 29.51 -11.21
C GLY A 106 6.50 29.85 -11.22
N GLY A 107 5.86 29.93 -12.39
CA GLY A 107 4.42 30.20 -12.57
C GLY A 107 3.61 29.00 -13.07
N GLU A 108 4.24 27.86 -13.32
CA GLU A 108 3.56 26.67 -13.85
C GLU A 108 2.76 25.95 -12.77
N PHE A 109 1.43 25.86 -12.96
CA PHE A 109 0.51 25.18 -12.03
C PHE A 109 0.95 23.75 -11.71
N ARG A 110 1.31 22.97 -12.74
CA ARG A 110 1.63 21.55 -12.59
C ARG A 110 2.86 21.32 -11.71
N VAL A 111 3.84 22.23 -11.71
CA VAL A 111 5.01 22.15 -10.83
C VAL A 111 4.57 22.11 -9.38
N PHE A 112 3.77 23.09 -8.96
CA PHE A 112 3.35 23.22 -7.56
C PHE A 112 2.36 22.14 -7.15
N GLN A 113 1.48 21.72 -8.05
CA GLN A 113 0.58 20.59 -7.80
C GLN A 113 1.38 19.31 -7.51
N LEU A 114 2.36 18.98 -8.35
CA LEU A 114 3.18 17.79 -8.16
C LEU A 114 4.09 17.92 -6.93
N LEU A 115 4.67 19.09 -6.68
CA LEU A 115 5.44 19.35 -5.45
C LEU A 115 4.60 19.12 -4.19
N ALA A 116 3.38 19.64 -4.14
CA ALA A 116 2.48 19.49 -3.00
C ALA A 116 2.21 18.01 -2.69
N VAL A 117 1.94 17.20 -3.73
CA VAL A 117 1.75 15.75 -3.59
C VAL A 117 3.04 15.07 -3.12
N THR A 118 4.19 15.35 -3.73
CA THR A 118 5.49 14.75 -3.37
C THR A 118 5.86 15.06 -1.92
N LEU A 119 5.78 16.33 -1.52
CA LEU A 119 6.14 16.80 -0.19
C LEU A 119 5.22 16.19 0.88
N ALA A 120 3.92 16.06 0.59
CA ALA A 120 2.98 15.39 1.47
C ALA A 120 3.30 13.90 1.66
N GLN A 121 3.74 13.20 0.61
CA GLN A 121 4.15 11.78 0.70
C GLN A 121 5.48 11.59 1.45
N LEU A 122 6.33 12.62 1.48
CA LEU A 122 7.58 12.65 2.24
C LEU A 122 7.42 13.24 3.65
N ASN A 123 6.19 13.38 4.16
CA ASN A 123 5.87 13.96 5.47
C ASN A 123 6.36 15.41 5.68
N LYS A 124 6.66 16.16 4.61
CA LYS A 124 7.10 17.57 4.66
C LYS A 124 5.91 18.53 4.64
N LYS A 125 5.12 18.52 5.72
CA LYS A 125 3.78 19.14 5.78
C LYS A 125 3.75 20.64 5.45
N ALA A 126 4.67 21.42 6.03
CA ALA A 126 4.70 22.88 5.82
C ALA A 126 5.02 23.24 4.37
N GLU A 127 6.04 22.60 3.79
CA GLU A 127 6.43 22.79 2.38
C GLU A 127 5.32 22.31 1.43
N ALA A 128 4.65 21.21 1.75
CA ALA A 128 3.52 20.70 0.97
C ALA A 128 2.35 21.70 0.94
N LEU A 129 2.01 22.28 2.09
CA LEU A 129 0.97 23.30 2.19
C LEU A 129 1.32 24.57 1.40
N ASP A 130 2.58 25.04 1.46
CA ASP A 130 3.02 26.19 0.67
C ASP A 130 2.88 25.94 -0.84
N ALA A 131 3.38 24.79 -1.32
CA ALA A 131 3.23 24.39 -2.71
C ALA A 131 1.75 24.28 -3.11
N GLY A 132 0.91 23.70 -2.24
CA GLY A 132 -0.54 23.60 -2.47
C GLY A 132 -1.21 24.98 -2.59
N ARG A 133 -0.86 25.93 -1.73
CA ARG A 133 -1.38 27.31 -1.79
C ARG A 133 -0.97 28.01 -3.09
N ARG A 134 0.28 27.85 -3.53
CA ARG A 134 0.75 28.39 -4.81
C ARG A 134 0.00 27.80 -6.00
N ALA A 135 -0.18 26.47 -6.03
CA ALA A 135 -0.95 25.81 -7.09
C ALA A 135 -2.41 26.30 -7.14
N ALA A 136 -3.06 26.41 -5.98
CA ALA A 136 -4.44 26.90 -5.88
C ALA A 136 -4.57 28.38 -6.26
N ALA A 137 -3.55 29.22 -6.01
CA ALA A 137 -3.54 30.62 -6.44
C ALA A 137 -3.45 30.75 -7.97
N ILE A 138 -2.71 29.86 -8.64
CA ILE A 138 -2.60 29.84 -10.11
C ILE A 138 -3.89 29.34 -10.76
N SER A 139 -4.55 28.33 -10.16
CA SER A 139 -5.78 27.74 -10.69
C SER A 139 -6.90 27.67 -9.64
N PRO A 140 -7.49 28.81 -9.26
CA PRO A 140 -8.46 28.88 -8.16
C PRO A 140 -9.76 28.11 -8.45
N ALA A 141 -10.16 28.01 -9.72
CA ALA A 141 -11.36 27.29 -10.15
C ALA A 141 -11.17 25.76 -10.26
N ASN A 142 -9.96 25.24 -10.06
CA ASN A 142 -9.70 23.80 -10.15
C ASN A 142 -10.19 23.09 -8.87
N ALA A 143 -11.35 22.43 -8.96
CA ALA A 143 -11.97 21.79 -7.81
C ALA A 143 -11.09 20.71 -7.17
N MET A 144 -10.43 19.86 -7.97
CA MET A 144 -9.49 18.86 -7.44
C MET A 144 -8.30 19.47 -6.70
N MET A 145 -7.80 20.63 -7.15
CA MET A 145 -6.76 21.35 -6.44
C MET A 145 -7.29 21.90 -5.11
N GLN A 146 -8.50 22.44 -5.07
CA GLN A 146 -9.11 22.90 -3.82
C GLN A 146 -9.30 21.75 -2.82
N VAL A 147 -9.71 20.57 -3.28
CA VAL A 147 -9.79 19.36 -2.44
C VAL A 147 -8.42 18.96 -1.91
N LEU A 148 -7.38 18.98 -2.76
CA LEU A 148 -6.00 18.69 -2.34
C LEU A 148 -5.53 19.70 -1.29
N LEU A 149 -5.76 21.00 -1.50
CA LEU A 149 -5.37 22.05 -0.56
C LEU A 149 -6.08 21.88 0.79
N ALA A 150 -7.37 21.57 0.81
CA ALA A 150 -8.09 21.27 2.05
C ALA A 150 -7.47 20.07 2.78
N SER A 151 -7.04 19.04 2.04
CA SER A 151 -6.38 17.88 2.63
C SER A 151 -5.07 18.26 3.33
N LEU A 152 -4.27 19.13 2.69
CA LEU A 152 -3.02 19.67 3.22
C LEU A 152 -3.23 20.60 4.41
N GLU A 153 -4.25 21.46 4.37
CA GLU A 153 -4.67 22.34 5.48
C GLU A 153 -5.01 21.51 6.71
N ALA A 154 -5.83 20.46 6.54
CA ALA A 154 -6.19 19.55 7.62
C ALA A 154 -4.97 18.79 8.18
N ASP A 155 -4.00 18.43 7.34
CA ASP A 155 -2.76 17.77 7.78
C ASP A 155 -1.82 18.72 8.53
N ALA A 156 -1.90 20.02 8.25
CA ALA A 156 -1.26 21.10 8.99
C ALA A 156 -2.04 21.56 10.23
N GLY A 157 -3.21 20.95 10.51
CA GLY A 157 -4.05 21.28 11.67
C GLY A 157 -5.03 22.45 11.45
N LEU A 158 -5.09 23.01 10.24
CA LEU A 158 -6.02 24.08 9.84
C LEU A 158 -7.40 23.48 9.46
N ASN A 159 -8.02 22.78 10.40
CA ASN A 159 -9.22 21.96 10.12
C ASN A 159 -10.46 22.80 9.76
N GLU A 160 -10.64 23.99 10.33
CA GLU A 160 -11.77 24.87 9.97
C GLU A 160 -11.61 25.46 8.57
N ASP A 161 -10.40 25.88 8.18
CA ASP A 161 -10.11 26.33 6.82
C ASP A 161 -10.38 25.22 5.79
N ALA A 162 -9.90 24.01 6.10
CA ALA A 162 -10.14 22.83 5.27
C ALA A 162 -11.64 22.52 5.14
N ARG A 163 -12.39 22.60 6.25
CA ARG A 163 -13.84 22.40 6.27
C ARG A 163 -14.53 23.42 5.36
N HIS A 164 -14.29 24.71 5.58
CA HIS A 164 -14.91 25.77 4.80
C HIS A 164 -14.61 25.62 3.29
N ARG A 165 -13.37 25.27 2.95
CA ARG A 165 -12.97 25.01 1.57
C ARG A 165 -13.75 23.84 0.96
N LEU A 166 -13.87 22.72 1.66
CA LEU A 166 -14.58 21.54 1.18
C LEU A 166 -16.08 21.76 1.05
N GLU A 167 -16.70 22.47 2.00
CA GLU A 167 -18.11 22.86 1.92
C GLU A 167 -18.37 23.78 0.71
N THR A 168 -17.48 24.75 0.47
CA THR A 168 -17.54 25.64 -0.70
C THR A 168 -17.42 24.86 -2.01
N VAL A 169 -16.46 23.93 -2.07
CA VAL A 169 -16.26 23.06 -3.23
C VAL A 169 -17.51 22.22 -3.50
N LEU A 170 -18.08 21.58 -2.47
CA LEU A 170 -19.28 20.74 -2.58
C LEU A 170 -20.56 21.52 -2.93
N ALA A 171 -20.61 22.83 -2.67
CA ALA A 171 -21.72 23.69 -3.07
C ALA A 171 -21.73 24.01 -4.58
N ALA A 172 -20.60 23.81 -5.27
CA ALA A 172 -20.49 24.03 -6.71
C ALA A 172 -20.90 22.79 -7.52
N GLN A 173 -21.17 22.97 -8.82
CA GLN A 173 -21.36 21.84 -9.73
C GLN A 173 -20.02 21.16 -9.99
N MET A 174 -19.91 19.87 -9.65
CA MET A 174 -18.65 19.11 -9.70
C MET A 174 -18.79 17.82 -10.49
N LEU A 175 -17.66 17.30 -10.98
CA LEU A 175 -17.61 15.95 -11.52
C LEU A 175 -17.72 14.91 -10.38
N PRO A 176 -18.32 13.72 -10.63
CA PRO A 176 -18.53 12.71 -9.60
C PRO A 176 -17.26 12.30 -8.83
N ARG A 177 -16.12 12.22 -9.53
CA ARG A 177 -14.81 11.88 -8.93
C ARG A 177 -14.36 12.92 -7.92
N GLU A 178 -14.61 14.19 -8.20
CA GLU A 178 -14.21 15.31 -7.37
C GLU A 178 -15.09 15.36 -6.13
N ALA A 179 -16.41 15.24 -6.30
CA ALA A 179 -17.37 15.19 -5.21
C ALA A 179 -17.09 13.98 -4.28
N PHE A 180 -16.78 12.82 -4.86
CA PHE A 180 -16.41 11.61 -4.11
C PHE A 180 -15.23 11.87 -3.17
N ARG A 181 -14.18 12.52 -3.67
CA ARG A 181 -12.99 12.88 -2.88
C ARG A 181 -13.29 13.97 -1.84
N ALA A 182 -14.03 15.00 -2.23
CA ALA A 182 -14.42 16.09 -1.31
C ALA A 182 -15.24 15.56 -0.12
N HIS A 183 -16.20 14.65 -0.36
CA HIS A 183 -16.96 14.02 0.72
C HIS A 183 -16.07 13.18 1.66
N LYS A 184 -15.12 12.40 1.13
CA LYS A 184 -14.15 11.65 1.97
C LYS A 184 -13.31 12.57 2.84
N GLU A 185 -12.75 13.61 2.24
CA GLU A 185 -11.90 14.57 2.97
C GLU A 185 -12.72 15.36 4.01
N LEU A 186 -13.95 15.74 3.70
CA LEU A 186 -14.80 16.47 4.64
C LEU A 186 -15.21 15.60 5.83
N ALA A 187 -15.55 14.33 5.59
CA ALA A 187 -15.78 13.37 6.67
C ALA A 187 -14.55 13.24 7.60
N ARG A 188 -13.34 13.20 7.03
CA ARG A 188 -12.08 13.17 7.79
C ARG A 188 -11.86 14.44 8.60
N VAL A 189 -12.14 15.61 8.03
CA VAL A 189 -12.01 16.91 8.71
C VAL A 189 -13.03 17.06 9.83
N LEU A 190 -14.29 16.72 9.58
CA LEU A 190 -15.37 16.76 10.58
C LEU A 190 -15.07 15.85 11.78
N ASP A 191 -14.50 14.67 11.56
CA ASP A 191 -14.03 13.81 12.64
C ASP A 191 -12.93 14.47 13.49
N LYS A 192 -11.94 15.12 12.86
CA LYS A 192 -10.91 15.88 13.59
C LYS A 192 -11.50 17.03 14.40
N LEU A 193 -12.56 17.66 13.89
CA LEU A 193 -13.34 18.71 14.56
C LEU A 193 -14.34 18.15 15.58
N LYS A 194 -14.40 16.82 15.76
CA LYS A 194 -15.35 16.12 16.65
C LYS A 194 -16.82 16.37 16.32
N ALA A 195 -17.12 16.78 15.08
CA ALA A 195 -18.46 16.93 14.55
C ALA A 195 -19.02 15.55 14.10
N TYR A 196 -19.03 14.59 15.01
CA TYR A 196 -19.23 13.16 14.70
C TYR A 196 -20.56 12.87 13.99
N ASN A 197 -21.63 13.56 14.38
CA ASN A 197 -22.96 13.43 13.79
C ASN A 197 -23.03 13.84 12.29
N GLN A 198 -22.04 14.56 11.78
CA GLN A 198 -21.99 14.98 10.38
C GLN A 198 -21.13 14.04 9.51
N VAL A 199 -20.34 13.16 10.11
CA VAL A 199 -19.34 12.34 9.39
C VAL A 199 -19.98 11.29 8.48
N PHE A 200 -20.86 10.43 9.03
CA PHE A 200 -21.49 9.34 8.28
C PHE A 200 -22.34 9.83 7.09
N PRO A 201 -23.09 10.95 7.17
CA PRO A 201 -23.72 11.55 6.00
C PRO A 201 -22.77 11.76 4.80
N HIS A 202 -21.57 12.29 5.03
CA HIS A 202 -20.57 12.46 3.97
C HIS A 202 -19.95 11.13 3.52
N LEU A 203 -19.71 10.18 4.42
CA LEU A 203 -19.23 8.84 4.04
C LEU A 203 -20.23 8.10 3.15
N HIS A 204 -21.53 8.17 3.45
CA HIS A 204 -22.58 7.58 2.63
C HIS A 204 -22.75 8.30 1.28
N ALA A 205 -22.59 9.62 1.23
CA ALA A 205 -22.58 10.37 -0.02
C ALA A 205 -21.41 9.94 -0.92
N SER A 206 -20.22 9.81 -0.35
CA SER A 206 -19.05 9.25 -1.03
C SER A 206 -19.31 7.82 -1.53
N ALA A 207 -19.89 6.95 -0.68
CA ALA A 207 -20.25 5.59 -1.07
C ALA A 207 -21.15 5.55 -2.32
N ARG A 208 -22.21 6.36 -2.34
CA ARG A 208 -23.11 6.46 -3.52
C ARG A 208 -22.39 6.91 -4.79
N LEU A 209 -21.50 7.89 -4.68
CA LEU A 209 -20.72 8.38 -5.82
C LEU A 209 -19.71 7.34 -6.34
N SER A 210 -19.12 6.54 -5.45
CA SER A 210 -18.17 5.50 -5.85
C SER A 210 -18.78 4.45 -6.78
N ALA A 211 -20.09 4.19 -6.65
CA ALA A 211 -20.84 3.27 -7.51
C ALA A 211 -20.96 3.75 -8.97
N THR A 212 -20.56 4.99 -9.29
CA THR A 212 -20.55 5.52 -10.66
C THR A 212 -19.15 5.72 -11.22
N LEU A 213 -18.09 5.42 -10.46
CA LEU A 213 -16.71 5.65 -10.87
C LEU A 213 -16.12 4.41 -11.56
N PRO A 214 -15.58 4.53 -12.79
CA PRO A 214 -15.09 3.38 -13.55
C PRO A 214 -14.08 2.51 -12.81
N GLU A 215 -13.15 3.11 -12.07
CA GLU A 215 -12.12 2.39 -11.33
C GLU A 215 -12.66 1.49 -10.21
N TYR A 216 -13.87 1.73 -9.73
CA TYR A 216 -14.53 0.91 -8.71
C TYR A 216 -15.57 -0.03 -9.32
N VAL A 217 -16.34 0.43 -10.32
CA VAL A 217 -17.35 -0.38 -11.02
C VAL A 217 -16.72 -1.55 -11.78
N GLN A 218 -15.50 -1.38 -12.31
CA GLN A 218 -14.79 -2.43 -13.05
C GLN A 218 -14.17 -3.51 -12.15
N GLN A 219 -14.21 -3.36 -10.82
CA GLN A 219 -13.63 -4.33 -9.90
C GLN A 219 -14.51 -5.58 -9.78
N ASN A 220 -13.91 -6.76 -9.83
CA ASN A 220 -14.61 -8.02 -9.62
C ASN A 220 -14.77 -8.32 -8.12
N LEU A 221 -15.89 -7.89 -7.53
CA LEU A 221 -16.21 -8.11 -6.11
C LEU A 221 -16.43 -9.60 -5.75
N ALA A 222 -16.65 -10.48 -6.72
CA ALA A 222 -16.79 -11.91 -6.46
C ALA A 222 -15.43 -12.63 -6.39
N PHE A 223 -14.34 -11.98 -6.82
CA PHE A 223 -13.02 -12.61 -6.88
C PHE A 223 -12.52 -13.08 -5.51
N LEU A 224 -12.52 -12.19 -4.51
CA LEU A 224 -12.02 -12.53 -3.17
C LEU A 224 -12.93 -13.50 -2.41
N PRO A 225 -14.27 -13.34 -2.41
CA PRO A 225 -15.15 -14.34 -1.81
C PRO A 225 -14.98 -15.75 -2.41
N ASN A 226 -14.83 -15.82 -3.74
CA ASN A 226 -14.57 -17.09 -4.42
C ASN A 226 -13.21 -17.68 -4.02
N MET A 227 -12.17 -16.85 -3.97
CA MET A 227 -10.84 -17.27 -3.51
C MET A 227 -10.88 -17.80 -2.08
N ILE A 228 -11.52 -17.10 -1.14
CA ILE A 228 -11.64 -17.52 0.26
C ILE A 228 -12.38 -18.85 0.35
N ARG A 229 -13.49 -19.03 -0.37
CA ARG A 229 -14.23 -20.30 -0.39
C ARG A 229 -13.37 -21.45 -0.90
N THR A 230 -12.66 -21.25 -2.01
CA THR A 230 -11.77 -22.25 -2.58
C THR A 230 -10.61 -22.57 -1.64
N ASN A 231 -9.97 -21.56 -1.03
CA ASN A 231 -8.90 -21.75 -0.06
C ASN A 231 -9.38 -22.48 1.20
N THR A 232 -10.59 -22.18 1.68
CA THR A 232 -11.22 -22.86 2.83
C THR A 232 -11.42 -24.35 2.59
N ALA A 233 -11.78 -24.73 1.36
CA ALA A 233 -11.99 -26.13 0.98
C ALA A 233 -10.67 -26.88 0.69
N GLY A 234 -9.67 -26.19 0.12
CA GLY A 234 -8.45 -26.84 -0.38
C GLY A 234 -7.28 -26.90 0.62
N PHE A 235 -7.18 -25.95 1.55
CA PHE A 235 -6.07 -25.94 2.52
C PHE A 235 -6.45 -26.65 3.82
N ASP A 236 -5.77 -27.76 4.08
CA ASP A 236 -5.75 -28.46 5.36
C ASP A 236 -4.34 -28.47 5.98
N ARG A 237 -4.23 -29.08 7.16
CA ARG A 237 -2.97 -29.15 7.89
C ARG A 237 -1.95 -30.07 7.20
N ASP A 238 -2.39 -31.07 6.46
CA ASP A 238 -1.51 -32.05 5.81
C ASP A 238 -0.80 -31.41 4.60
N LEU A 239 -1.55 -30.70 3.75
CA LEU A 239 -0.98 -29.96 2.63
C LEU A 239 -0.03 -28.87 3.10
N MET A 240 -0.46 -28.06 4.07
CA MET A 240 0.35 -26.98 4.63
C MET A 240 1.58 -27.50 5.38
N GLY A 241 1.46 -28.65 6.02
CA GLY A 241 2.51 -29.29 6.80
C GLY A 241 3.47 -30.16 5.99
N ARG A 242 3.20 -30.41 4.70
CA ARG A 242 3.91 -31.38 3.85
C ARG A 242 5.43 -31.24 3.85
N TRP A 243 5.92 -30.02 4.00
CA TRP A 243 7.36 -29.70 3.98
C TRP A 243 7.91 -29.27 5.34
N SER A 244 7.14 -29.47 6.43
CA SER A 244 7.59 -29.14 7.78
C SER A 244 8.74 -30.06 8.20
N GLY A 245 9.80 -29.47 8.78
CA GLY A 245 11.01 -30.21 9.18
C GLY A 245 11.97 -30.54 8.04
N VAL A 246 11.62 -30.21 6.79
CA VAL A 246 12.54 -30.28 5.65
C VAL A 246 13.56 -29.16 5.75
N ALA A 247 14.84 -29.49 5.55
CA ALA A 247 15.89 -28.49 5.47
C ALA A 247 15.88 -27.78 4.11
N PHE A 248 15.77 -26.45 4.11
CA PHE A 248 15.91 -25.61 2.93
C PHE A 248 17.29 -24.93 2.90
N PRO A 249 17.81 -24.56 1.71
CA PRO A 249 19.11 -23.91 1.59
C PRO A 249 19.19 -22.59 2.38
N PRO A 250 20.29 -22.34 3.13
CA PRO A 250 20.45 -21.12 3.94
C PRO A 250 20.37 -19.81 3.16
N GLU A 251 20.70 -19.83 1.87
CA GLU A 251 20.62 -18.69 0.95
C GLU A 251 19.19 -18.33 0.52
N LEU A 252 18.20 -19.18 0.85
CA LEU A 252 16.77 -18.95 0.66
C LEU A 252 16.03 -19.03 2.01
N PRO A 253 16.39 -18.18 2.99
CA PRO A 253 15.79 -18.27 4.32
C PRO A 253 14.30 -17.96 4.26
N ALA A 254 13.53 -18.48 5.20
CA ALA A 254 12.13 -18.09 5.31
C ALA A 254 12.00 -16.62 5.76
N PRO A 255 11.19 -15.80 5.07
CA PRO A 255 10.84 -14.46 5.54
C PRO A 255 10.01 -14.50 6.83
N VAL A 256 9.94 -13.37 7.51
CA VAL A 256 8.88 -13.10 8.49
C VAL A 256 7.72 -12.44 7.74
N PHE A 257 6.49 -12.94 7.90
CA PHE A 257 5.33 -12.32 7.30
C PHE A 257 4.58 -11.49 8.34
N LEU A 258 4.30 -10.22 8.03
CA LEU A 258 3.50 -9.34 8.88
C LEU A 258 2.17 -9.03 8.20
N VAL A 259 1.08 -9.57 8.75
CA VAL A 259 -0.25 -9.54 8.13
C VAL A 259 -1.34 -9.15 9.13
N GLY A 260 -2.55 -8.91 8.61
CA GLY A 260 -3.74 -8.68 9.42
C GLY A 260 -4.94 -8.36 8.53
N PHE A 261 -5.82 -7.50 9.00
CA PHE A 261 -6.78 -6.81 8.12
C PHE A 261 -6.33 -5.37 7.89
N PHE A 262 -6.84 -4.71 6.85
CA PHE A 262 -6.59 -3.28 6.67
C PHE A 262 -6.87 -2.50 7.97
N ARG A 263 -6.01 -1.52 8.29
CA ARG A 263 -6.18 -0.66 9.48
C ARG A 263 -6.11 -1.37 10.84
N SER A 264 -5.72 -2.65 10.88
CA SER A 264 -5.51 -3.41 12.12
C SER A 264 -4.31 -2.96 12.96
N GLY A 265 -3.39 -2.15 12.41
CA GLY A 265 -2.17 -1.72 13.12
C GLY A 265 -0.88 -2.32 12.58
N THR A 266 -0.93 -3.08 11.48
CA THR A 266 0.26 -3.60 10.78
C THR A 266 1.30 -2.53 10.45
N THR A 267 0.88 -1.30 10.14
CA THR A 267 1.83 -0.19 9.90
C THR A 267 2.59 0.20 11.17
N LEU A 268 1.95 0.23 12.34
CA LEU A 268 2.66 0.49 13.61
C LEU A 268 3.68 -0.62 13.86
N ALA A 269 3.26 -1.89 13.75
CA ALA A 269 4.14 -3.04 13.93
C ALA A 269 5.32 -3.02 12.96
N GLN A 270 5.09 -2.70 11.68
CA GLN A 270 6.13 -2.51 10.68
C GLN A 270 7.15 -1.45 11.10
N GLU A 271 6.69 -0.28 11.57
CA GLU A 271 7.61 0.81 11.87
C GLU A 271 8.44 0.51 13.13
N VAL A 272 7.85 -0.16 14.12
CA VAL A 272 8.59 -0.63 15.31
C VAL A 272 9.63 -1.69 14.93
N LEU A 273 9.24 -2.69 14.14
CA LEU A 273 10.18 -3.72 13.66
C LEU A 273 11.29 -3.12 12.80
N GLY A 274 10.94 -2.23 11.88
CA GLY A 274 11.88 -1.58 10.97
C GLY A 274 12.81 -0.55 11.62
N ALA A 275 12.59 -0.21 12.90
CA ALA A 275 13.51 0.61 13.67
C ALA A 275 14.70 -0.20 14.23
N HIS A 276 14.61 -1.53 14.28
CA HIS A 276 15.70 -2.40 14.71
C HIS A 276 16.73 -2.57 13.57
N SER A 277 18.02 -2.46 13.90
CA SER A 277 19.14 -2.56 12.93
C SER A 277 19.16 -3.82 12.06
N ASP A 278 18.73 -4.96 12.62
CA ASP A 278 18.86 -6.29 12.02
C ASP A 278 17.61 -6.69 11.23
N VAL A 279 16.65 -5.77 11.11
CA VAL A 279 15.39 -5.97 10.41
C VAL A 279 15.34 -5.12 9.16
N PHE A 280 14.85 -5.71 8.06
CA PHE A 280 14.49 -5.00 6.86
C PHE A 280 13.01 -5.25 6.57
N VAL A 281 12.21 -4.19 6.50
CA VAL A 281 10.78 -4.31 6.20
C VAL A 281 10.49 -3.96 4.75
N ALA A 282 9.90 -4.91 4.03
CA ALA A 282 9.32 -4.69 2.71
C ALA A 282 7.85 -4.25 2.88
N ASP A 283 7.55 -3.00 2.51
CA ASP A 283 6.22 -2.39 2.72
C ASP A 283 5.32 -2.52 1.47
N GLU A 284 4.21 -3.26 1.63
CA GLU A 284 3.17 -3.54 0.65
C GLU A 284 3.73 -4.00 -0.71
N THR A 285 4.54 -5.05 -0.68
CA THR A 285 5.15 -5.69 -1.87
C THR A 285 4.28 -6.77 -2.51
N ASP A 286 4.52 -7.05 -3.80
CA ASP A 286 3.78 -8.03 -4.60
C ASP A 286 4.41 -9.43 -4.59
N PHE A 287 5.31 -9.73 -3.65
CA PHE A 287 6.14 -10.94 -3.71
C PHE A 287 5.33 -12.25 -3.64
N VAL A 288 4.39 -12.34 -2.70
CA VAL A 288 3.51 -13.50 -2.57
C VAL A 288 2.60 -13.66 -3.78
N TRP A 289 2.03 -12.55 -4.27
CA TRP A 289 1.20 -12.57 -5.48
C TRP A 289 1.99 -13.00 -6.73
N ALA A 290 3.22 -12.51 -6.88
CA ALA A 290 4.10 -12.90 -7.98
C ALA A 290 4.48 -14.39 -7.88
N MET A 291 4.74 -14.90 -6.68
CA MET A 291 4.99 -16.33 -6.43
C MET A 291 3.77 -17.19 -6.75
N GLN A 292 2.55 -16.76 -6.39
CA GLN A 292 1.31 -17.44 -6.77
C GLN A 292 1.14 -17.50 -8.30
N ARG A 293 1.49 -16.43 -9.00
CA ARG A 293 1.49 -16.42 -10.47
C ARG A 293 2.51 -17.37 -11.07
N GLU A 294 3.72 -17.44 -10.50
CA GLU A 294 4.73 -18.43 -10.92
C GLU A 294 4.21 -19.85 -10.74
N LEU A 295 3.59 -20.18 -9.59
CA LEU A 295 2.93 -21.47 -9.37
C LEU A 295 1.90 -21.78 -10.48
N HIS A 296 1.03 -20.82 -10.79
CA HIS A 296 0.03 -21.02 -11.84
C HIS A 296 0.64 -21.21 -13.24
N GLN A 297 1.79 -20.58 -13.52
CA GLN A 297 2.51 -20.76 -14.78
C GLN A 297 3.26 -22.09 -14.84
N MET A 298 3.84 -22.53 -13.73
CA MET A 298 4.56 -23.81 -13.62
C MET A 298 3.64 -25.00 -13.85
N VAL A 299 2.47 -25.01 -13.19
CA VAL A 299 1.55 -26.15 -13.23
C VAL A 299 0.56 -26.04 -14.40
N GLY A 300 0.18 -24.82 -14.78
CA GLY A 300 -0.89 -24.59 -15.75
C GLY A 300 -2.27 -24.93 -15.20
N GLY A 301 -3.28 -25.00 -16.09
CA GLY A 301 -4.63 -25.44 -15.73
C GLY A 301 -5.46 -24.45 -14.88
N ASN A 302 -6.72 -24.80 -14.64
CA ASN A 302 -7.73 -23.96 -13.96
C ASN A 302 -8.00 -24.38 -12.51
N GLU A 303 -7.21 -25.32 -11.98
CA GLU A 303 -7.31 -25.85 -10.63
C GLU A 303 -6.99 -24.77 -9.58
N SER A 304 -7.42 -25.00 -8.34
CA SER A 304 -7.15 -24.08 -7.25
C SER A 304 -5.66 -24.00 -6.89
N THR A 305 -5.27 -22.97 -6.14
CA THR A 305 -3.91 -22.87 -5.59
C THR A 305 -3.55 -24.09 -4.74
N ALA A 306 -4.48 -24.60 -3.93
CA ALA A 306 -4.25 -25.78 -3.09
C ALA A 306 -4.06 -27.05 -3.93
N ASP A 307 -4.90 -27.28 -4.94
CA ASP A 307 -4.77 -28.43 -5.86
C ASP A 307 -3.43 -28.41 -6.60
N LYS A 308 -2.99 -27.22 -7.03
CA LYS A 308 -1.68 -27.06 -7.70
C LYS A 308 -0.52 -27.34 -6.74
N LEU A 309 -0.63 -26.93 -5.47
CA LEU A 309 0.39 -27.21 -4.46
C LEU A 309 0.46 -28.69 -4.09
N SER A 310 -0.66 -29.43 -4.14
CA SER A 310 -0.68 -30.86 -3.82
C SER A 310 0.06 -31.70 -4.87
N THR A 311 0.21 -31.22 -6.10
CA THR A 311 0.94 -31.94 -7.15
C THR A 311 2.44 -31.71 -7.13
N LEU A 312 2.94 -30.73 -6.37
CA LEU A 312 4.35 -30.35 -6.38
C LEU A 312 5.24 -31.35 -5.63
N ASP A 313 6.51 -31.41 -6.03
CA ASP A 313 7.57 -32.01 -5.24
C ASP A 313 8.44 -30.95 -4.52
N GLN A 314 9.47 -31.38 -3.79
CA GLN A 314 10.35 -30.47 -3.06
C GLN A 314 11.14 -29.54 -4.00
N SER A 315 11.49 -30.00 -5.21
CA SER A 315 12.24 -29.21 -6.19
C SER A 315 11.40 -28.06 -6.74
N ASP A 316 10.10 -28.27 -6.91
CA ASP A 316 9.15 -27.21 -7.28
C ASP A 316 8.99 -26.18 -6.16
N ILE A 317 8.93 -26.62 -4.90
CA ILE A 317 8.89 -25.69 -3.75
C ILE A 317 10.17 -24.85 -3.67
N LEU A 318 11.34 -25.46 -3.90
CA LEU A 318 12.61 -24.73 -4.00
C LEU A 318 12.61 -23.72 -5.13
N ARG A 319 11.98 -24.04 -6.27
CA ARG A 319 11.80 -23.09 -7.37
C ARG A 319 10.92 -21.90 -6.96
N LEU A 320 9.82 -22.12 -6.25
CA LEU A 320 8.97 -21.03 -5.74
C LEU A 320 9.70 -20.14 -4.73
N ARG A 321 10.46 -20.72 -3.80
CA ARG A 321 11.31 -19.96 -2.85
C ARG A 321 12.38 -19.16 -3.59
N THR A 322 13.02 -19.76 -4.60
CA THR A 322 14.02 -19.09 -5.44
C THR A 322 13.41 -17.92 -6.20
N PHE A 323 12.21 -18.10 -6.75
CA PHE A 323 11.48 -17.05 -7.43
C PHE A 323 11.12 -15.90 -6.49
N TYR A 324 10.58 -16.20 -5.30
CA TYR A 324 10.30 -15.20 -4.26
C TYR A 324 11.56 -14.36 -3.95
N TRP A 325 12.69 -15.02 -3.67
CA TRP A 325 13.95 -14.31 -3.36
C TRP A 325 14.53 -13.55 -4.56
N LYS A 326 14.30 -14.02 -5.79
CA LYS A 326 14.60 -13.24 -6.99
C LYS A 326 13.79 -11.95 -7.01
N ARG A 327 12.49 -11.98 -6.68
CA ARG A 327 11.65 -10.76 -6.61
C ARG A 327 12.14 -9.78 -5.55
N VAL A 328 12.56 -10.28 -4.39
CA VAL A 328 13.17 -9.46 -3.33
C VAL A 328 14.43 -8.76 -3.85
N ARG A 329 15.36 -9.50 -4.48
CA ARG A 329 16.60 -8.93 -5.05
C ARG A 329 16.33 -7.94 -6.18
N ASP A 330 15.40 -8.25 -7.09
CA ASP A 330 15.04 -7.34 -8.20
C ASP A 330 14.45 -6.02 -7.66
N ARG A 331 13.79 -6.06 -6.50
CA ARG A 331 13.16 -4.90 -5.88
C ARG A 331 14.15 -4.05 -5.08
N PHE A 332 14.99 -4.70 -4.28
CA PHE A 332 15.79 -4.02 -3.26
C PHE A 332 17.31 -4.05 -3.52
N GLY A 333 17.79 -4.86 -4.46
CA GLY A 333 19.21 -5.06 -4.71
C GLY A 333 19.97 -5.44 -3.42
N ASP A 334 21.13 -4.84 -3.23
CA ASP A 334 22.00 -5.08 -2.07
C ASP A 334 21.51 -4.38 -0.80
N SER A 335 20.44 -3.57 -0.87
CA SER A 335 19.97 -2.82 0.30
C SER A 335 19.44 -3.73 1.41
N LEU A 336 19.07 -4.97 1.14
CA LEU A 336 18.66 -5.91 2.19
C LEU A 336 19.83 -6.22 3.15
N GLY A 337 21.02 -6.47 2.61
CA GLY A 337 22.18 -6.97 3.37
C GLY A 337 21.88 -8.31 4.04
N GLU A 338 22.42 -8.51 5.25
CA GLU A 338 22.25 -9.72 6.07
C GLU A 338 21.03 -9.66 7.01
N ARG A 339 20.19 -8.62 6.87
CA ARG A 339 19.07 -8.37 7.77
C ARG A 339 17.92 -9.33 7.55
N ARG A 340 17.16 -9.61 8.61
CA ARG A 340 15.93 -10.39 8.54
C ARG A 340 14.88 -9.65 7.73
N LEU A 341 14.42 -10.25 6.64
CA LEU A 341 13.31 -9.73 5.86
C LEU A 341 11.98 -9.92 6.59
N VAL A 342 11.27 -8.83 6.83
CA VAL A 342 9.85 -8.81 7.16
C VAL A 342 9.07 -8.41 5.90
N ASP A 343 8.38 -9.35 5.28
CA ASP A 343 7.43 -9.08 4.20
C ASP A 343 6.08 -8.66 4.80
N LYS A 344 5.81 -7.35 4.72
CA LYS A 344 4.56 -6.77 5.18
C LYS A 344 3.70 -6.48 3.96
N PHE A 345 2.65 -7.27 3.79
CA PHE A 345 1.52 -6.92 2.94
C PHE A 345 0.25 -7.28 3.69
N THR A 346 -0.58 -6.28 3.99
CA THR A 346 -1.60 -6.43 5.04
C THR A 346 -2.57 -7.57 4.75
N LEU A 347 -2.98 -7.73 3.48
CA LEU A 347 -3.92 -8.77 3.06
C LEU A 347 -3.28 -10.08 2.58
N ASN A 348 -1.98 -10.31 2.82
CA ASN A 348 -1.39 -11.65 2.65
C ASN A 348 -2.07 -12.68 3.59
N THR A 349 -2.88 -12.22 4.54
CA THR A 349 -3.90 -13.02 5.25
C THR A 349 -4.70 -13.94 4.32
N LEU A 350 -5.04 -13.50 3.11
CA LEU A 350 -5.80 -14.31 2.13
C LEU A 350 -5.00 -15.48 1.55
N ASP A 351 -3.67 -15.35 1.52
CA ASP A 351 -2.73 -16.30 0.91
C ASP A 351 -1.98 -17.14 1.95
N LEU A 352 -2.43 -17.15 3.22
CA LEU A 352 -1.75 -17.89 4.30
C LEU A 352 -1.57 -19.38 4.02
N GLY A 353 -2.50 -20.01 3.29
CA GLY A 353 -2.35 -21.40 2.86
C GLY A 353 -1.14 -21.58 1.94
N LEU A 354 -0.99 -20.73 0.93
CA LEU A 354 0.16 -20.73 0.02
C LEU A 354 1.47 -20.42 0.77
N ILE A 355 1.46 -19.39 1.61
CA ILE A 355 2.62 -18.96 2.38
C ILE A 355 3.11 -20.10 3.27
N ASN A 356 2.22 -20.72 4.05
CA ASN A 356 2.60 -21.81 4.94
C ASN A 356 3.12 -23.03 4.18
N THR A 357 2.52 -23.38 3.03
CA THR A 357 2.99 -24.52 2.25
C THR A 357 4.40 -24.28 1.69
N VAL A 358 4.72 -23.09 1.20
CA VAL A 358 6.04 -22.79 0.61
C VAL A 358 7.10 -22.47 1.68
N PHE A 359 6.69 -21.86 2.79
CA PHE A 359 7.53 -21.46 3.91
C PHE A 359 6.99 -21.98 5.23
N PRO A 360 6.97 -23.31 5.46
CA PRO A 360 6.53 -23.87 6.74
C PRO A 360 7.47 -23.51 7.90
N ASP A 361 8.70 -23.08 7.59
CA ASP A 361 9.74 -22.59 8.48
C ASP A 361 9.69 -21.07 8.73
N ALA A 362 8.67 -20.36 8.21
CA ALA A 362 8.48 -18.93 8.44
C ALA A 362 7.97 -18.62 9.85
N LYS A 363 8.03 -17.33 10.19
CA LYS A 363 7.31 -16.75 11.34
C LYS A 363 6.23 -15.83 10.81
N LEU A 364 5.00 -16.02 11.29
CA LEU A 364 3.85 -15.16 10.99
C LEU A 364 3.57 -14.24 12.16
N ILE A 365 3.58 -12.94 11.92
CA ILE A 365 3.05 -11.93 12.83
C ILE A 365 1.65 -11.54 12.34
N PHE A 366 0.63 -11.82 13.15
CA PHE A 366 -0.75 -11.44 12.88
C PHE A 366 -1.21 -10.35 13.85
N VAL A 367 -1.55 -9.17 13.32
CA VAL A 367 -2.04 -8.04 14.12
C VAL A 367 -3.57 -8.01 14.10
N MET A 368 -4.17 -8.15 15.28
CA MET A 368 -5.61 -7.97 15.49
C MET A 368 -5.91 -6.57 16.02
N ARG A 369 -7.17 -6.16 15.91
CA ARG A 369 -7.71 -4.93 16.48
C ARG A 369 -9.22 -5.04 16.64
N ASP A 370 -9.84 -4.22 17.48
CA ASP A 370 -11.30 -4.18 17.63
C ASP A 370 -12.00 -4.11 16.24
N PRO A 371 -12.88 -5.08 15.91
CA PRO A 371 -13.60 -5.12 14.63
C PRO A 371 -14.28 -3.80 14.28
N ARG A 372 -14.78 -3.07 15.28
CA ARG A 372 -15.51 -1.82 15.12
C ARG A 372 -14.59 -0.70 14.67
N ASP A 373 -13.44 -0.55 15.33
CA ASP A 373 -12.42 0.44 14.95
C ASP A 373 -11.79 0.13 13.60
N VAL A 374 -11.62 -1.16 13.26
CA VAL A 374 -11.14 -1.59 11.95
C VAL A 374 -12.12 -1.19 10.85
N CYS A 375 -13.39 -1.55 10.98
CA CYS A 375 -14.41 -1.24 9.97
C CYS A 375 -14.57 0.27 9.80
N LEU A 376 -14.73 1.01 10.91
CA LEU A 376 -14.83 2.46 10.89
C LEU A 376 -13.62 3.10 10.20
N SER A 377 -12.41 2.68 10.59
CA SER A 377 -11.20 3.22 10.00
C SER A 377 -11.04 2.86 8.52
N CYS A 378 -11.53 1.72 8.05
CA CYS A 378 -11.51 1.38 6.63
C CYS A 378 -12.49 2.26 5.85
N PHE A 379 -13.73 2.37 6.34
CA PHE A 379 -14.79 3.13 5.68
C PHE A 379 -14.48 4.63 5.58
N MET A 380 -13.73 5.19 6.53
CA MET A 380 -13.29 6.60 6.51
C MET A 380 -12.15 6.89 5.52
N GLN A 381 -11.33 5.89 5.16
CA GLN A 381 -10.10 6.13 4.40
C GLN A 381 -10.35 6.16 2.90
N LEU A 382 -9.52 6.93 2.20
CA LEU A 382 -9.38 6.84 0.75
C LEU A 382 -8.23 5.89 0.43
N MET A 383 -8.54 4.75 -0.20
CA MET A 383 -7.55 3.73 -0.55
C MET A 383 -7.44 3.59 -2.07
N VAL A 384 -6.29 3.11 -2.52
CA VAL A 384 -6.05 2.84 -3.95
C VAL A 384 -7.05 1.78 -4.42
N PRO A 385 -7.79 2.02 -5.52
CA PRO A 385 -8.75 1.05 -6.04
C PRO A 385 -8.10 -0.31 -6.34
N SER A 386 -8.70 -1.36 -5.80
CA SER A 386 -8.34 -2.77 -6.00
C SER A 386 -9.57 -3.65 -5.73
N PRO A 387 -9.55 -4.94 -6.09
CA PRO A 387 -10.63 -5.87 -5.76
C PRO A 387 -10.95 -5.88 -4.25
N ALA A 388 -9.93 -5.75 -3.39
CA ALA A 388 -10.11 -5.75 -1.94
C ALA A 388 -10.72 -4.44 -1.41
N THR A 389 -10.16 -3.30 -1.82
CA THR A 389 -10.59 -1.99 -1.28
C THR A 389 -11.98 -1.58 -1.80
N ALA A 390 -12.44 -2.15 -2.91
CA ALA A 390 -13.78 -1.89 -3.45
C ALA A 390 -14.89 -2.32 -2.49
N HIS A 391 -14.67 -3.36 -1.67
CA HIS A 391 -15.60 -3.75 -0.60
C HIS A 391 -15.72 -2.68 0.50
N LEU A 392 -14.68 -1.86 0.71
CA LEU A 392 -14.61 -0.87 1.79
C LEU A 392 -15.32 0.46 1.48
N LEU A 393 -16.02 0.53 0.34
CA LEU A 393 -16.68 1.75 -0.14
C LEU A 393 -18.08 1.96 0.44
N SER A 394 -18.67 0.93 1.04
CA SER A 394 -19.96 1.01 1.73
C SER A 394 -19.85 0.46 3.14
N TRP A 395 -20.74 0.89 4.04
CA TRP A 395 -20.69 0.46 5.43
C TRP A 395 -20.93 -1.05 5.60
N HIS A 396 -21.99 -1.57 4.97
CA HIS A 396 -22.28 -3.02 4.95
C HIS A 396 -21.17 -3.81 4.26
N GLY A 397 -20.73 -3.39 3.07
CA GLY A 397 -19.65 -4.08 2.36
C GLY A 397 -18.33 -4.12 3.14
N THR A 398 -18.04 -3.08 3.93
CA THR A 398 -16.87 -3.05 4.82
C THR A 398 -16.98 -4.12 5.91
N ALA A 399 -18.13 -4.20 6.59
CA ALA A 399 -18.36 -5.18 7.65
C ALA A 399 -18.40 -6.61 7.12
N ASP A 400 -19.07 -6.84 5.98
CA ASP A 400 -19.19 -8.16 5.34
C ASP A 400 -17.82 -8.68 4.91
N PHE A 401 -17.01 -7.82 4.28
CA PHE A 401 -15.67 -8.20 3.86
C PHE A 401 -14.74 -8.44 5.04
N TYR A 402 -14.80 -7.61 6.10
CA TYR A 402 -14.08 -7.89 7.34
C TYR A 402 -14.47 -9.26 7.90
N ALA A 403 -15.76 -9.54 8.00
CA ALA A 403 -16.27 -10.80 8.51
C ALA A 403 -15.84 -12.00 7.66
N GLU A 404 -15.76 -11.84 6.35
CA GLU A 404 -15.30 -12.90 5.46
C GLU A 404 -13.82 -13.21 5.64
N VAL A 405 -12.97 -12.18 5.68
CA VAL A 405 -11.52 -12.36 5.90
C VAL A 405 -11.24 -12.89 7.31
N MET A 406 -11.99 -12.46 8.33
CA MET A 406 -11.80 -12.95 9.70
C MET A 406 -12.35 -14.36 9.91
N ARG A 407 -13.42 -14.77 9.21
CA ARG A 407 -13.84 -16.19 9.16
C ARG A 407 -12.74 -17.06 8.57
N TRP A 408 -12.13 -16.62 7.47
CA TRP A 408 -10.98 -17.30 6.89
C TRP A 408 -9.82 -17.38 7.87
N TRP A 409 -9.45 -16.27 8.52
CA TRP A 409 -8.41 -16.24 9.55
C TRP A 409 -8.67 -17.27 10.66
N MET A 410 -9.87 -17.25 11.25
CA MET A 410 -10.26 -18.18 12.31
C MET A 410 -10.25 -19.63 11.85
N HIS A 411 -10.56 -19.90 10.58
CA HIS A 411 -10.46 -21.24 10.00
C HIS A 411 -9.01 -21.69 9.79
N ILE A 412 -8.18 -20.86 9.17
CA ILE A 412 -6.84 -21.27 8.76
C ILE A 412 -5.84 -21.30 9.92
N LYS A 413 -5.98 -20.41 10.91
CA LYS A 413 -4.97 -20.24 11.97
C LYS A 413 -4.67 -21.51 12.76
N HIS A 414 -5.68 -22.35 13.00
CA HIS A 414 -5.54 -23.60 13.74
C HIS A 414 -4.93 -24.75 12.90
N ARG A 415 -4.75 -24.52 11.60
CA ARG A 415 -4.20 -25.48 10.64
C ARG A 415 -2.78 -25.11 10.19
N LEU A 416 -2.32 -23.89 10.50
CA LEU A 416 -0.95 -23.45 10.21
C LEU A 416 0.07 -24.37 10.88
N THR A 417 1.20 -24.58 10.21
CA THR A 417 2.36 -25.30 10.76
C THR A 417 3.56 -24.39 10.99
N MET A 418 3.57 -23.19 10.41
CA MET A 418 4.55 -22.14 10.70
C MET A 418 4.30 -21.49 12.07
N ASP A 419 5.34 -20.90 12.65
CA ASP A 419 5.24 -20.22 13.95
C ASP A 419 4.31 -19.01 13.88
N LEU A 420 3.34 -18.92 14.79
CA LEU A 420 2.39 -17.81 14.88
C LEU A 420 2.66 -16.91 16.09
N ILE A 421 2.80 -15.62 15.83
CA ILE A 421 2.88 -14.53 16.81
C ILE A 421 1.65 -13.65 16.62
N GLU A 422 0.73 -13.67 17.58
CA GLU A 422 -0.54 -12.94 17.51
C GLU A 422 -0.62 -11.91 18.66
N PHE A 423 -1.03 -10.67 18.35
CA PHE A 423 -1.27 -9.63 19.35
C PHE A 423 -2.34 -8.63 18.89
N ARG A 424 -2.93 -7.90 19.85
CA ARG A 424 -3.89 -6.83 19.56
C ARG A 424 -3.18 -5.49 19.46
N TYR A 425 -3.63 -4.63 18.56
CA TYR A 425 -3.16 -3.25 18.45
C TYR A 425 -3.23 -2.50 19.78
N GLU A 426 -4.29 -2.75 20.56
CA GLU A 426 -4.51 -2.19 21.88
C GLU A 426 -3.42 -2.60 22.87
N ASP A 427 -2.90 -3.84 22.77
CA ASP A 427 -1.75 -4.30 23.58
C ASP A 427 -0.47 -3.57 23.15
N ALA A 428 -0.26 -3.39 21.85
CA ALA A 428 0.90 -2.64 21.34
C ALA A 428 0.86 -1.15 21.73
N VAL A 429 -0.34 -0.58 21.91
CA VAL A 429 -0.53 0.81 22.37
C VAL A 429 -0.40 0.92 23.89
N GLY A 430 -1.10 0.06 24.65
CA GLY A 430 -1.18 0.16 26.11
C GLY A 430 -0.03 -0.54 26.86
N GLN A 431 0.60 -1.52 26.23
CA GLN A 431 1.67 -2.36 26.78
C GLN A 431 2.79 -2.55 25.74
N PHE A 432 3.28 -1.43 25.18
CA PHE A 432 4.22 -1.40 24.07
C PHE A 432 5.43 -2.33 24.25
N GLU A 433 6.21 -2.11 25.30
CA GLU A 433 7.46 -2.85 25.51
C GLU A 433 7.22 -4.35 25.78
N PRO A 434 6.33 -4.77 26.70
CA PRO A 434 6.00 -6.19 26.85
C PRO A 434 5.55 -6.86 25.55
N THR A 435 4.72 -6.17 24.75
CA THR A 435 4.22 -6.69 23.48
C THR A 435 5.35 -6.91 22.49
N PHE A 436 6.19 -5.90 22.25
CA PHE A 436 7.24 -5.98 21.25
C PHE A 436 8.45 -6.80 21.71
N ARG A 437 8.76 -6.89 23.01
CA ARG A 437 9.76 -7.84 23.52
C ARG A 437 9.38 -9.27 23.14
N ARG A 438 8.12 -9.67 23.38
CA ARG A 438 7.62 -10.99 22.98
C ARG A 438 7.74 -11.21 21.47
N VAL A 439 7.48 -10.18 20.66
CA VAL A 439 7.66 -10.26 19.20
C VAL A 439 9.14 -10.48 18.85
N PHE A 440 10.06 -9.65 19.34
CA PHE A 440 11.50 -9.77 19.05
C PHE A 440 12.08 -11.09 19.55
N ASP A 441 11.72 -11.53 20.76
CA ASP A 441 12.13 -12.83 21.31
C ASP A 441 11.70 -13.98 20.41
N ALA A 442 10.45 -13.95 19.92
CA ALA A 442 9.94 -14.96 19.00
C ALA A 442 10.65 -14.93 17.63
N LEU A 443 11.16 -13.77 17.21
CA LEU A 443 12.00 -13.61 16.02
C LEU A 443 13.48 -13.98 16.26
N GLY A 444 13.88 -14.25 17.52
CA GLY A 444 15.27 -14.50 17.90
C GLY A 444 16.15 -13.24 17.84
N LEU A 445 15.56 -12.06 18.03
CA LEU A 445 16.23 -10.77 18.01
C LEU A 445 16.32 -10.20 19.42
N ALA A 446 17.47 -9.62 19.77
CA ALA A 446 17.63 -8.94 21.05
C ALA A 446 16.78 -7.66 21.08
N TRP A 447 16.32 -7.26 22.26
CA TRP A 447 15.65 -5.98 22.39
C TRP A 447 16.62 -4.81 22.15
N ASP A 448 16.25 -3.90 21.25
CA ASP A 448 16.94 -2.63 20.99
C ASP A 448 16.08 -1.47 21.51
N ASP A 449 16.61 -0.67 22.45
CA ASP A 449 15.89 0.48 23.01
C ASP A 449 15.54 1.55 21.95
N GLY A 450 16.26 1.59 20.82
CA GLY A 450 16.00 2.48 19.68
C GLY A 450 14.63 2.27 19.04
N VAL A 451 14.02 1.07 19.19
CA VAL A 451 12.69 0.79 18.62
C VAL A 451 11.58 1.61 19.26
N ARG A 452 11.80 2.17 20.46
CA ARG A 452 10.85 3.12 21.09
C ARG A 452 10.73 4.43 20.29
N ASN A 453 11.78 4.78 19.54
CA ASN A 453 11.84 5.98 18.72
C ASN A 453 11.43 5.70 17.25
N PHE A 454 10.68 4.63 16.98
CA PHE A 454 10.23 4.25 15.64
C PHE A 454 9.65 5.43 14.82
N HIS A 455 8.94 6.34 15.50
CA HIS A 455 8.28 7.48 14.88
C HIS A 455 9.25 8.47 14.25
N GLU A 456 10.47 8.61 14.78
CA GLU A 456 11.52 9.46 14.22
C GLU A 456 12.07 8.89 12.92
N TYR A 457 12.15 7.55 12.82
CA TYR A 457 12.53 6.85 11.59
C TYR A 457 11.41 6.95 10.55
N ALA A 458 10.16 6.73 10.98
CA ALA A 458 8.97 6.84 10.12
C ALA A 458 8.82 8.25 9.52
N ALA A 459 9.14 9.31 10.28
CA ALA A 459 9.05 10.69 9.81
C ALA A 459 10.00 11.03 8.65
N LYS A 460 11.08 10.26 8.46
CA LYS A 460 12.15 10.54 7.47
C LYS A 460 12.01 9.76 6.17
N LYS A 461 10.98 8.92 6.02
CA LYS A 461 10.82 8.04 4.85
C LYS A 461 9.41 8.05 4.29
N TYR A 462 9.30 7.57 3.05
CA TYR A 462 8.02 7.24 2.45
C TYR A 462 7.47 5.95 3.09
N ILE A 463 6.17 5.94 3.39
CA ILE A 463 5.43 4.80 3.95
C ILE A 463 4.19 4.58 3.09
N ALA A 464 4.04 3.39 2.53
CA ALA A 464 2.97 3.04 1.60
C ALA A 464 1.64 2.71 2.32
N SER A 465 1.25 3.54 3.30
CA SER A 465 0.08 3.33 4.13
C SER A 465 -0.72 4.62 4.36
N PRO A 466 -2.06 4.56 4.40
CA PRO A 466 -2.88 5.68 4.87
C PRO A 466 -2.55 6.11 6.31
N SER A 467 -1.90 5.24 7.12
CA SER A 467 -1.41 5.58 8.47
C SER A 467 -0.10 6.38 8.50
N ARG A 468 0.53 6.74 7.38
CA ARG A 468 1.89 7.35 7.38
C ARG A 468 2.06 8.52 8.36
N ASN A 469 1.09 9.44 8.41
CA ASN A 469 1.12 10.60 9.30
C ASN A 469 0.98 10.21 10.78
N GLN A 470 0.32 9.08 11.06
CA GLN A 470 0.06 8.57 12.40
C GLN A 470 1.31 7.92 13.00
N VAL A 471 2.02 7.10 12.22
CA VAL A 471 3.23 6.42 12.69
C VAL A 471 4.46 7.33 12.72
N ALA A 472 4.42 8.49 12.05
CA ALA A 472 5.42 9.54 12.15
C ALA A 472 5.25 10.43 13.40
N GLN A 473 4.39 10.04 14.36
CA GLN A 473 4.17 10.71 15.63
C GLN A 473 4.43 9.74 16.79
N PRO A 474 4.75 10.25 18.00
CA PRO A 474 4.82 9.41 19.20
C PRO A 474 3.55 8.58 19.37
N LEU A 475 3.69 7.40 19.96
CA LEU A 475 2.59 6.47 20.21
C LEU A 475 1.44 7.18 20.94
N TYR A 476 0.21 7.03 20.43
CA TYR A 476 -0.97 7.69 20.97
C TYR A 476 -2.17 6.73 20.99
N ALA A 477 -3.10 6.97 21.91
CA ALA A 477 -4.26 6.10 22.14
C ALA A 477 -5.58 6.60 21.51
N SER A 478 -5.60 7.75 20.84
CA SER A 478 -6.82 8.35 20.26
C SER A 478 -7.52 7.50 19.18
N SER A 479 -6.85 6.46 18.68
CA SER A 479 -7.43 5.50 17.74
C SER A 479 -8.06 4.29 18.44
N VAL A 480 -7.83 4.08 19.73
CA VAL A 480 -8.43 2.99 20.52
C VAL A 480 -9.84 3.39 20.94
N ALA A 481 -10.81 2.50 20.71
CA ALA A 481 -12.22 2.70 21.03
C ALA A 481 -12.84 3.95 20.38
N ARG A 482 -12.31 4.40 19.24
CA ARG A 482 -12.83 5.55 18.49
C ARG A 482 -14.25 5.30 17.99
N TRP A 483 -14.59 4.03 17.75
CA TRP A 483 -15.94 3.59 17.38
C TRP A 483 -17.04 4.06 18.34
N ARG A 484 -16.73 4.30 19.62
CA ARG A 484 -17.70 4.78 20.62
C ARG A 484 -18.32 6.14 20.26
N HIS A 485 -17.60 6.98 19.50
CA HIS A 485 -18.16 8.24 18.99
C HIS A 485 -19.24 8.04 17.91
N TYR A 486 -19.34 6.83 17.37
CA TYR A 486 -20.20 6.44 16.25
C TYR A 486 -21.08 5.24 16.60
N GLU A 487 -21.26 4.93 17.88
CA GLU A 487 -21.97 3.73 18.35
C GLU A 487 -23.34 3.53 17.69
N ALA A 488 -24.10 4.62 17.53
CA ALA A 488 -25.40 4.60 16.84
C ALA A 488 -25.34 4.11 15.38
N GLU A 489 -24.22 4.33 14.69
CA GLU A 489 -24.02 3.95 13.28
C GLU A 489 -23.73 2.45 13.10
N PHE A 490 -23.42 1.73 14.19
CA PHE A 490 -23.12 0.30 14.12
C PHE A 490 -24.35 -0.59 14.10
N ALA A 491 -25.54 -0.08 14.46
CA ALA A 491 -26.77 -0.87 14.48
C ALA A 491 -27.02 -1.70 13.19
N PRO A 492 -26.75 -1.20 11.96
CA PRO A 492 -26.96 -1.97 10.73
C PRO A 492 -25.97 -3.14 10.53
N VAL A 493 -24.78 -3.08 11.13
CA VAL A 493 -23.69 -4.06 10.91
C VAL A 493 -23.29 -4.84 12.17
N ALA A 494 -23.90 -4.55 13.33
CA ALA A 494 -23.54 -5.13 14.62
C ALA A 494 -23.53 -6.66 14.60
N LYS A 495 -24.61 -7.28 14.11
CA LYS A 495 -24.74 -8.75 14.00
C LYS A 495 -23.64 -9.41 13.19
N VAL A 496 -23.11 -8.72 12.18
CA VAL A 496 -22.01 -9.23 11.33
C VAL A 496 -20.70 -9.24 12.12
N LEU A 497 -20.49 -8.26 13.00
CA LEU A 497 -19.23 -8.07 13.74
C LEU A 497 -19.19 -8.79 15.10
N GLU A 498 -20.34 -8.98 15.75
CA GLU A 498 -20.49 -9.63 17.06
C GLU A 498 -19.67 -10.92 17.24
N PRO A 499 -19.66 -11.88 16.29
CA PRO A 499 -18.86 -13.11 16.44
C PRO A 499 -17.37 -12.83 16.62
N PHE A 500 -16.82 -11.82 15.94
CA PHE A 500 -15.41 -11.48 16.00
C PHE A 500 -15.08 -10.60 17.21
N ILE A 501 -16.00 -9.73 17.63
CA ILE A 501 -15.87 -8.96 18.87
C ILE A 501 -15.70 -9.93 20.04
N ALA A 502 -16.58 -10.94 20.12
CA ALA A 502 -16.50 -11.99 21.14
C ALA A 502 -15.25 -12.86 20.98
N ALA A 503 -14.97 -13.38 19.78
CA ALA A 503 -13.83 -14.26 19.53
C ALA A 503 -12.47 -13.59 19.82
N PHE A 504 -12.38 -12.27 19.62
CA PHE A 504 -11.19 -11.49 19.92
C PHE A 504 -11.24 -10.83 21.29
N GLY A 505 -12.19 -11.20 22.16
CA GLY A 505 -12.24 -10.79 23.57
C GLY A 505 -12.34 -9.28 23.77
N TYR A 506 -13.18 -8.62 22.98
CA TYR A 506 -13.60 -7.23 23.20
C TYR A 506 -14.97 -7.19 23.86
N GLU A 507 -15.25 -6.11 24.60
CA GLU A 507 -16.58 -5.87 25.17
C GLU A 507 -17.64 -5.81 24.06
N PRO A 508 -18.82 -6.41 24.25
CA PRO A 508 -19.97 -6.27 23.34
C PRO A 508 -20.39 -4.80 23.11
N PHE A 509 -21.35 -4.60 22.21
CA PHE A 509 -22.02 -3.30 22.05
C PHE A 509 -22.82 -2.89 23.29
#